data_AF-A0A5K1GKZ3-F1
#
_entry.id   AF-A0A5K1GKZ3-F1
#
_cell.length_a   1.000
_cell.length_b   1.000
_cell.length_c   1.000
_cell.angle_alpha   90.00
_cell.angle_beta   90.00
_cell.angle_gamma   90.00
#
_symmetry.space_group_name_H-M   'P 1'
#
loop_
_entity.id
_entity.type
_entity.pdbx_description
1 polymer ?
#
loop_
_entity_poly.entity_id
_entity_poly.type
_entity_poly.pdbx_seq_one_letter_code
_entity_poly.pdbx_strand_id
1 'polypeptide(L)' 'SFKQMIAMCLVKDPSRRPSAEKLLKHPFFKHARSNDYLVRTILEGLPSLGDRIKALK' A
#
# COMPACT_ATOMS: atom_id res chain seq x y z
N SER A 1 9.75 2.80 11.64
CA SER A 1 8.94 3.95 11.15
C SER A 1 8.73 3.85 9.63
N PHE A 2 7.81 4.63 9.04
CA PHE A 2 7.59 4.66 7.59
C PHE A 2 8.87 5.00 6.81
N LYS A 3 9.62 6.01 7.28
CA LYS A 3 10.91 6.42 6.69
C LYS A 3 11.92 5.26 6.59
N GLN A 4 12.02 4.43 7.63
CA GLN A 4 12.93 3.27 7.64
C GLN A 4 12.50 2.21 6.61
N MET A 5 11.19 1.93 6.51
CA MET A 5 10.67 0.99 5.51
C MET A 5 11.01 1.47 4.08
N ILE A 6 10.81 2.76 3.79
CA ILE A 6 11.12 3.35 2.48
C ILE A 6 12.62 3.28 2.17
N ALA A 7 13.49 3.57 3.15
CA ALA A 7 14.93 3.52 2.97
C ALA A 7 15.43 2.11 2.57
N MET A 8 14.77 1.04 3.03
CA MET A 8 15.09 -0.32 2.61
C MET A 8 14.76 -0.58 1.13
N CYS A 9 13.72 0.05 0.61
CA CYS A 9 13.31 -0.10 -0.79
C CYS A 9 14.16 0.76 -1.74
N LEU A 10 14.59 1.94 -1.29
CA LEU A 10 15.30 2.93 -2.11
C LEU A 10 16.82 2.79 -2.01
N VAL A 11 17.33 1.58 -2.27
CA VAL A 11 18.78 1.32 -2.40
C VAL A 11 19.20 1.31 -3.87
N LYS A 12 20.38 1.89 -4.15
CA LYS A 12 20.95 2.04 -5.50
C LYS A 12 21.14 0.67 -6.17
N ASP A 13 21.72 -0.26 -5.44
CA ASP A 13 21.90 -1.65 -5.88
C ASP A 13 20.57 -2.42 -5.75
N PRO A 14 19.98 -2.89 -6.88
CA PRO A 14 18.73 -3.63 -6.86
C PRO A 14 18.80 -4.94 -6.07
N SER A 15 19.96 -5.61 -6.04
CA SER A 15 20.12 -6.91 -5.36
C SER A 15 19.97 -6.80 -3.84
N ARG A 16 20.16 -5.59 -3.30
CA ARG A 16 20.07 -5.29 -1.86
C ARG A 16 18.65 -4.93 -1.42
N ARG A 17 17.71 -4.74 -2.35
CA ARG A 17 16.32 -4.43 -2.03
C ARG A 17 15.66 -5.67 -1.39
N PRO A 18 14.80 -5.49 -0.38
CA PRO A 18 14.08 -6.61 0.19
C PRO A 18 13.06 -7.16 -0.82
N SER A 19 12.85 -8.48 -0.79
CA SER A 19 11.67 -9.08 -1.43
C SER A 19 10.38 -8.59 -0.76
N ALA A 20 9.25 -8.73 -1.45
CA ALA A 20 7.94 -8.42 -0.88
C ALA A 20 7.68 -9.18 0.43
N GLU A 21 8.03 -10.46 0.48
CA GLU A 21 7.88 -11.28 1.69
C GLU A 21 8.71 -10.75 2.86
N LYS A 22 9.94 -10.31 2.62
CA LYS A 22 10.80 -9.72 3.66
C LYS A 22 10.28 -8.34 4.09
N LEU A 23 9.78 -7.55 3.16
CA LEU A 23 9.26 -6.20 3.41
C LEU A 23 7.99 -6.24 4.29
N LEU A 24 7.08 -7.17 4.02
CA LEU A 24 5.82 -7.33 4.77
C LEU A 24 6.04 -7.65 6.26
N LYS A 25 7.19 -8.24 6.62
CA LYS A 25 7.56 -8.52 8.01
C LYS A 25 7.99 -7.26 8.80
N HIS A 26 8.20 -6.12 8.13
CA HIS A 26 8.62 -4.87 8.78
C HIS A 26 7.53 -4.30 9.70
N PRO A 27 7.86 -3.75 10.89
CA PRO A 27 6.87 -3.26 11.87
C PRO A 27 5.89 -2.20 11.37
N PHE A 28 6.21 -1.49 10.27
CA PHE A 28 5.29 -0.56 9.61
C PHE A 28 3.95 -1.25 9.28
N PHE A 29 3.98 -2.47 8.73
CA PHE A 29 2.78 -3.19 8.32
C PHE A 29 1.99 -3.79 9.49
N LYS A 30 2.55 -3.84 10.71
CA LYS A 30 1.80 -4.26 11.91
C LYS A 30 0.67 -3.28 12.26
N HIS A 31 0.72 -2.06 11.74
CA HIS A 31 -0.29 -1.03 11.96
C HIS A 31 -1.31 -0.96 10.80
N ALA A 32 -1.34 -1.97 9.93
CA ALA A 32 -2.35 -2.07 8.87
C ALA A 32 -3.76 -2.11 9.45
N ARG A 33 -4.71 -1.53 8.71
CA ARG A 33 -6.11 -1.42 9.12
C ARG A 33 -6.97 -2.48 8.43
N SER A 34 -8.13 -2.78 9.00
CA SER A 34 -9.09 -3.71 8.42
C SER A 34 -9.70 -3.17 7.13
N ASN A 35 -10.25 -4.06 6.33
CA ASN A 35 -10.99 -3.69 5.12
C ASN A 35 -12.13 -2.71 5.45
N ASP A 36 -12.88 -2.94 6.53
CA ASP A 36 -13.98 -2.05 6.95
C ASP A 36 -13.50 -0.62 7.23
N TYR A 37 -12.33 -0.47 7.86
CA TYR A 37 -11.74 0.85 8.09
C TYR A 37 -11.41 1.54 6.76
N LEU A 38 -10.85 0.81 5.78
CA LEU A 38 -10.51 1.35 4.47
C LEU A 38 -11.76 1.77 3.69
N VAL A 39 -12.82 0.95 3.72
CA VAL A 39 -14.10 1.25 3.06
C VAL A 39 -14.65 2.57 3.59
N ARG A 40 -14.79 2.71 4.90
CA ARG A 40 -15.33 3.93 5.53
C ARG A 40 -14.44 5.16 5.35
N THR A 41 -13.12 4.99 5.45
CA THR A 41 -12.21 6.15 5.52
C THR A 41 -11.76 6.64 4.14
N ILE A 42 -11.70 5.77 3.14
CA ILE A 42 -11.13 6.08 1.82
C ILE A 42 -12.16 5.94 0.71
N LEU A 43 -13.01 4.90 0.75
CA LEU A 43 -13.86 4.53 -0.39
C LEU A 43 -15.28 5.10 -0.30
N GLU A 44 -15.73 5.50 0.88
CA GLU A 44 -17.04 6.10 1.08
C GLU A 44 -17.19 7.37 0.23
N GLY A 45 -18.25 7.44 -0.58
CA GLY A 45 -18.52 8.55 -1.49
C GLY A 45 -17.75 8.51 -2.82
N LEU A 46 -16.86 7.54 -3.05
CA LEU A 46 -16.19 7.36 -4.34
C LEU A 46 -16.99 6.45 -5.29
N PRO A 47 -16.97 6.72 -6.61
CA PRO A 47 -17.59 5.83 -7.58
C PRO A 47 -16.90 4.47 -7.60
N SER A 48 -17.65 3.41 -7.88
CA SER A 48 -17.10 2.06 -7.97
C SER A 48 -16.05 1.97 -9.08
N LEU A 49 -15.17 0.96 -9.01
CA LEU A 49 -14.18 0.73 -10.07
C LEU A 49 -14.85 0.55 -11.44
N GLY A 50 -16.00 -0.14 -11.48
CA GLY A 50 -16.77 -0.33 -12.70
C GLY A 50 -17.28 0.99 -13.29
N ASP A 51 -17.80 1.90 -12.44
CA ASP A 51 -18.28 3.21 -12.88
C ASP A 51 -17.14 4.09 -13.39
N ARG A 52 -15.98 4.04 -12.72
CA ARG A 52 -14.77 4.74 -13.17
C ARG A 52 -14.29 4.27 -14.54
N ILE A 53 -14.33 2.96 -14.79
CA ILE A 53 -13.96 2.40 -16.10
C ILE A 53 -14.96 2.81 -17.18
N LYS A 54 -16.25 2.86 -16.87
CA LYS A 54 -17.28 3.33 -17.82
C LYS A 54 -17.09 4.80 -18.18
N ALA A 55 -16.71 5.65 -17.23
CA ALA A 55 -16.50 7.08 -17.47
C ALA A 55 -15.24 7.41 -18.31
N LEU A 56 -14.32 6.45 -18.48
CA LEU A 56 -13.13 6.60 -19.33
C LEU A 56 -13.39 6.24 -20.81
N LYS A 57 -14.57 5.70 -21.11
CA LYS A 57 -15.02 5.35 -22.46
C LYS A 57 -15.95 6.43 -22.99
#